data_AF-A0A2Z4WA49-F1
#
_entry.id   AF-A0A2Z4WA49-F1
#
_cell.length_a   1.000
_cell.length_b   1.000
_cell.length_c   1.000
_cell.angle_alpha   90.00
_cell.angle_beta   90.00
_cell.angle_gamma   90.00
#
_symmetry.space_group_name_H-M   'P 1'
#
loop_
_entity.id
_entity.type
_entity.pdbx_description
1 polymer ?
#
loop_
_entity_poly.entity_id
_entity_poly.type
_entity_poly.pdbx_seq_one_letter_code
_entity_poly.pdbx_strand_id
1 'polypeptide(L)' 'MEPFLNILKDKKFLLGLGVGIIISTLLIFKSSYSYSISDAQVEKRALEMGMIYKDNQKVKIDEVKK' A
#
# COMPACT_ATOMS: atom_id res chain seq x y z
N MET A 1 -9.23 -26.46 18.25
CA MET A 1 -8.19 -26.49 17.19
C MET A 1 -8.45 -27.57 16.14
N GLU A 2 -9.01 -28.73 16.50
CA GLU A 2 -9.46 -29.80 15.58
C GLU A 2 -10.25 -29.36 14.32
N PRO A 3 -11.26 -28.47 14.37
CA PRO A 3 -12.08 -28.16 13.19
C PRO A 3 -11.29 -27.45 12.08
N PHE A 4 -10.27 -26.68 12.44
CA PHE A 4 -9.43 -25.96 11.47
C PHE A 4 -8.52 -26.91 10.70
N LEU A 5 -7.94 -27.91 11.38
CA LEU A 5 -7.10 -28.94 10.75
C LEU A 5 -7.91 -29.80 9.77
N ASN A 6 -9.20 -30.01 10.05
CA ASN A 6 -10.09 -30.75 9.15
C ASN A 6 -10.39 -29.98 7.87
N ILE A 7 -10.52 -28.65 7.94
CA ILE A 7 -10.70 -27.80 6.75
C ILE A 7 -9.44 -27.80 5.87
N LEU A 8 -8.25 -27.78 6.48
CA LEU A 8 -6.98 -27.86 5.75
C LEU A 8 -6.72 -29.24 5.13
N LYS A 9 -7.34 -30.31 5.66
CA LYS A 9 -7.30 -31.65 5.06
C LYS A 9 -8.27 -31.79 3.88
N ASP A 10 -9.23 -30.87 3.71
CA ASP A 10 -10.11 -30.88 2.55
C ASP A 10 -9.35 -30.42 1.29
N LYS A 11 -9.13 -31.37 0.38
CA LYS A 11 -8.43 -31.15 -0.89
C LYS A 11 -9.12 -30.09 -1.75
N LYS A 12 -10.45 -29.99 -1.71
CA LYS A 12 -11.20 -29.00 -2.50
C LYS A 12 -10.96 -27.59 -1.98
N PHE A 13 -10.93 -27.44 -0.66
CA PHE A 13 -10.62 -26.16 -0.01
C PHE A 13 -9.19 -25.72 -0.33
N LEU A 14 -8.21 -26.61 -0.19
CA LEU A 14 -6.80 -26.29 -0.45
C LEU A 14 -6.54 -25.96 -1.93
N LEU A 15 -7.25 -26.63 -2.85
CA LEU A 15 -7.17 -26.34 -4.28
C LEU A 15 -7.78 -24.97 -4.61
N GLY A 16 -8.93 -24.62 -4.02
CA GLY A 16 -9.52 -23.29 -4.16
C GLY A 16 -8.63 -22.18 -3.59
N LEU A 17 -8.02 -22.42 -2.43
CA LEU A 17 -7.08 -21.48 -1.79
C LEU A 17 -5.81 -21.29 -2.64
N GLY A 18 -5.23 -22.38 -3.16
CA GLY A 18 -4.07 -22.31 -4.05
C GLY A 18 -4.36 -21.53 -5.34
N VAL A 19 -5.50 -21.80 -5.98
CA VAL A 19 -5.92 -21.07 -7.19
C VAL A 19 -6.15 -19.59 -6.89
N GLY A 20 -6.80 -19.26 -5.77
CA GLY A 20 -7.01 -17.88 -5.34
C GLY A 20 -5.71 -17.11 -5.16
N ILE A 21 -4.71 -17.72 -4.50
CA ILE A 21 -3.38 -17.12 -4.30
C ILE A 21 -2.65 -16.90 -5.63
N ILE A 22 -2.71 -17.87 -6.54
CA ILE A 22 -2.06 -17.75 -7.86
C ILE A 22 -2.71 -16.60 -8.65
N ILE A 23 -4.04 -16.55 -8.71
CA ILE A 23 -4.77 -15.50 -9.43
C ILE A 23 -4.47 -14.12 -8.84
N SER A 24 -4.54 -13.96 -7.51
CA SER A 24 -4.27 -12.68 -6.86
C SER A 24 -2.84 -12.21 -7.11
N THR A 25 -1.87 -13.12 -7.02
CA THR A 25 -0.46 -12.81 -7.26
C THR A 25 -0.24 -12.34 -8.70
N LEU A 26 -0.84 -13.01 -9.68
CA LEU A 26 -0.75 -12.61 -11.10
C LEU A 26 -1.37 -11.23 -11.34
N LEU A 27 -2.51 -10.93 -10.71
CA LEU A 27 -3.17 -9.62 -10.82
C LEU A 27 -2.31 -8.50 -10.24
N ILE A 28 -1.74 -8.70 -9.05
CA ILE A 28 -0.84 -7.74 -8.40
C ILE A 28 0.42 -7.55 -9.26
N PHE A 29 1.03 -8.63 -9.73
CA PHE A 29 2.23 -8.58 -10.56
C PHE A 29 2.00 -7.83 -11.88
N LYS A 30 0.81 -7.99 -12.48
CA LYS A 30 0.39 -7.21 -13.66
C LYS A 30 0.17 -5.73 -13.33
N SER A 31 -0.38 -5.41 -12.16
CA SER A 31 -0.67 -4.03 -11.75
C SER A 31 0.57 -3.22 -11.32
N SER A 32 1.64 -3.87 -10.86
CA SER A 32 2.88 -3.19 -10.45
C SER A 32 3.74 -2.65 -11.59
N TYR A 33 3.32 -2.83 -12.86
CA TYR A 33 4.13 -2.47 -14.03
C TYR A 33 4.18 -0.95 -14.34
N SER A 34 3.44 -0.07 -13.66
CA SER A 34 3.54 1.37 -13.94
C SER A 34 3.11 2.27 -12.78
N TYR A 35 3.86 2.21 -11.68
CA TYR A 35 3.89 3.32 -10.71
C TYR A 35 5.26 3.98 -10.75
N SER A 36 5.73 4.35 -11.94
CA SER A 36 6.82 5.32 -12.10
C SER A 36 6.25 6.71 -11.84
N ILE A 37 5.87 6.96 -10.58
CA ILE A 37 5.46 8.29 -10.16
C ILE A 37 6.72 9.16 -10.22
N SER A 38 6.64 10.34 -10.85
CA SER A 38 7.77 11.27 -10.87
C SER A 38 8.01 11.85 -9.48
N ASP A 39 9.23 12.26 -9.17
CA ASP A 39 9.59 12.84 -7.86
C ASP A 39 8.64 13.98 -7.44
N ALA A 40 8.23 14.82 -8.40
CA ALA A 40 7.23 15.88 -8.19
C ALA A 40 5.85 15.35 -7.75
N GLN A 41 5.42 14.20 -8.26
CA GLN A 41 4.18 13.55 -7.84
C GLN A 41 4.31 12.90 -6.47
N VAL A 42 5.49 12.36 -6.12
CA VAL A 42 5.79 11.87 -4.76
C VAL A 42 5.66 13.02 -3.76
N GLU A 43 6.30 14.15 -4.03
CA GLU A 43 6.29 15.34 -3.18
C GLU A 43 4.86 15.87 -3.00
N LYS A 44 4.11 16.04 -4.09
CA LYS A 44 2.71 16.46 -4.02
C LYS A 44 1.87 15.53 -3.16
N ARG A 45 2.02 14.22 -3.34
CA ARG A 45 1.29 13.20 -2.56
C ARG A 45 1.66 13.24 -1.08
N ALA A 46 2.94 13.42 -0.77
CA ALA A 46 3.43 13.52 0.59
C ALA A 46 2.88 14.77 1.29
N LEU A 47 2.83 15.91 0.60
CA LEU A 47 2.19 17.14 1.09
C LEU A 47 0.68 16.94 1.33
N GLU A 48 -0.03 16.31 0.40
CA GLU A 48 -1.46 15.97 0.55
C GLU A 48 -1.72 15.05 1.76
N MET A 49 -0.76 14.19 2.11
CA MET A 49 -0.81 13.31 3.28
C MET A 49 -0.40 13.99 4.59
N GLY A 50 -0.14 15.31 4.57
CA GLY A 50 0.22 16.08 5.75
C GLY A 50 1.70 16.09 6.08
N MET A 51 2.58 15.68 5.16
CA MET A 51 4.01 15.90 5.31
C MET A 51 4.29 17.40 5.26
N ILE A 52 4.94 17.93 6.31
CA ILE A 52 5.35 19.33 6.38
C ILE A 52 6.86 19.37 6.26
N TYR A 53 7.37 20.03 5.21
CA TYR A 53 8.80 20.26 5.08
C TYR A 53 9.30 21.15 6.22
N LYS A 54 10.46 20.81 6.78
CA LYS A 54 11.12 21.60 7.84
C LYS A 54 11.37 23.04 7.39
N ASP A 55 11.63 23.26 6.10
CA ASP A 55 11.87 24.59 5.55
C ASP A 55 10.57 25.42 5.48
N ASN A 56 9.41 24.77 5.28
CA ASN A 56 8.09 25.42 5.33
C ASN A 56 7.63 25.77 6.75
N GLN A 57 8.23 25.19 7.80
CA GLN A 57 7.96 25.60 9.18
C GLN A 57 8.52 26.99 9.49
N LYS A 58 9.64 27.40 8.85
CA LYS A 58 10.27 28.69 9.14
C LYS A 58 9.40 29.86 8.68
N VAL A 59 8.76 29.76 7.53
CA VAL A 59 7.90 30.82 6.97
C VAL A 59 6.71 31.14 7.88
N LYS A 60 6.10 30.14 8.51
CA LYS A 60 4.93 30.36 9.41
C LYS A 60 5.27 31.05 10.73
N ILE A 61 6.51 30.95 11.22
CA ILE A 61 6.89 31.55 12.50
C ILE A 61 7.13 33.06 12.33
N ASP A 62 7.57 33.48 11.14
CA ASP A 62 7.87 34.89 10.85
C ASP A 62 6.61 35.72 10.53
N GLU A 63 5.54 35.13 10.00
CA GLU A 63 4.27 35.83 9.74
C GLU A 63 3.42 36.09 11.00
N VAL A 64 3.70 35.40 12.12
CA VAL A 64 2.96 35.56 13.39
C VAL A 64 3.63 36.59 14.32
N LYS A 65 4.80 37.12 13.94
CA LYS A 65 5.57 38.12 14.72
C LYS A 65 5.44 39.56 14.20
N LYS A 66 4.34 39.92 13.54
CA LYS A 66 4.05 41.31 13.20
C LYS A 66 3.12 41.96 14.22
#